data_AF-A0AAJ2KF51-F1
#
_entry.id   AF-A0AAJ2KF51-F1
#
_cell.length_a   1.000
_cell.length_b   1.000
_cell.length_c   1.000
_cell.angle_alpha   90.00
_cell.angle_beta   90.00
_cell.angle_gamma   90.00
#
_symmetry.space_group_name_H-M   'P 1'
#
loop_
_entity.id
_entity.type
_entity.pdbx_description
1 polymer ?
#
loop_
_entity_poly.entity_id
_entity_poly.type
_entity_poly.pdbx_seq_one_letter_code
_entity_poly.pdbx_strand_id
1 'polypeptide(L)'
;MKIIHAIAILILALTGCGTTTTTSAPPGLWYAEREVPDQFHYSVYVLFQDDAHFQWWRTREDMETVLKRIDYYKHEHPGWDHPTAYSRQGNELTGERKFVTPASASMLANTFIQKFSGRFDGDTLELTIKSYTIMSVEMGADDMMPPPTTVIKWPLKRLGPPLEK
;
A
#
# COMPACT_ATOMS: atom_id res chain seq x y z
N MET A 1 4.36 -39.58 56.76
CA MET A 1 5.07 -39.16 55.54
C MET A 1 4.25 -39.49 54.31
N LYS A 2 3.32 -38.62 53.98
CA LYS A 2 2.62 -38.49 52.69
C LYS A 2 2.53 -36.98 52.47
N ILE A 3 2.37 -36.50 51.24
CA ILE A 3 2.47 -35.09 50.82
C ILE A 3 3.87 -34.71 50.28
N ILE A 4 4.40 -35.43 49.29
CA ILE A 4 5.40 -34.87 48.34
C ILE A 4 5.20 -35.50 46.95
N HIS A 5 3.97 -35.52 46.40
CA HIS A 5 3.74 -35.99 45.02
C HIS A 5 2.70 -35.18 44.24
N ALA A 6 2.13 -34.13 44.83
CA ALA A 6 1.06 -33.34 44.21
C ALA A 6 1.52 -32.01 43.57
N ILE A 7 2.82 -31.68 43.62
CA ILE A 7 3.32 -30.39 43.11
C ILE A 7 3.79 -30.50 41.65
N ALA A 8 4.10 -31.69 41.14
CA ALA A 8 4.66 -31.87 39.80
C ALA A 8 3.63 -31.79 38.65
N ILE A 9 2.33 -31.91 38.93
CA ILE A 9 1.29 -31.98 37.88
C ILE A 9 0.69 -30.60 37.54
N LEU A 10 0.86 -29.59 38.42
CA LEU A 10 0.32 -28.25 38.17
C LEU A 10 1.19 -27.37 37.26
N ILE A 11 2.43 -27.78 36.98
CA ILE A 11 3.38 -27.00 36.15
C ILE A 11 3.21 -27.32 34.65
N LEU A 12 2.55 -28.43 34.29
CA LEU A 12 2.29 -28.78 32.88
C LEU A 12 1.09 -28.07 32.24
N ALA A 13 0.34 -27.25 33.00
CA ALA A 13 -0.84 -26.55 32.48
C ALA A 13 -0.55 -25.15 31.90
N LEU A 14 0.72 -24.71 31.87
CA LEU A 14 1.12 -23.39 31.39
C LEU A 14 1.86 -23.39 30.04
N THR A 15 1.90 -24.51 29.31
CA THR A 15 2.10 -24.45 27.86
C THR A 15 0.79 -24.03 27.21
N GLY A 16 0.30 -22.84 27.59
CA GLY A 16 -0.59 -22.06 26.76
C GLY A 16 0.18 -21.85 25.46
N CYS A 17 -0.14 -22.67 24.47
CA CYS A 17 0.18 -22.42 23.09
C CYS A 17 -0.50 -21.08 22.79
N GLY A 18 0.25 -19.99 22.99
CA GLY A 18 -0.14 -18.70 22.48
C GLY A 18 -0.26 -18.92 20.99
N THR A 19 -1.48 -19.07 20.50
CA THR A 19 -1.78 -18.92 19.10
C THR A 19 -1.56 -17.44 18.82
N THR A 20 -0.29 -17.05 18.70
CA THR A 20 0.08 -15.84 17.99
C THR A 20 -0.34 -16.13 16.57
N THR A 21 -1.59 -15.82 16.25
CA THR A 21 -2.09 -15.66 14.90
C THR A 21 -1.31 -14.48 14.33
N THR A 22 -0.06 -14.75 13.96
CA THR A 22 0.77 -13.80 13.24
C THR A 22 0.16 -13.83 11.85
N THR A 23 -0.80 -12.94 11.59
CA THR A 23 -1.43 -12.84 10.28
C THR A 23 -0.30 -12.50 9.31
N SER A 24 0.10 -13.48 8.50
CA SER A 24 1.24 -13.32 7.60
C SER A 24 0.88 -12.32 6.51
N ALA A 25 1.83 -11.45 6.19
CA ALA A 25 1.66 -10.52 5.09
C ALA A 25 1.53 -11.28 3.76
N PRO A 26 0.61 -10.89 2.87
CA PRO A 26 0.44 -11.55 1.59
C PRO A 26 1.69 -11.36 0.70
N PRO A 27 1.94 -12.29 -0.23
CA PRO A 27 2.99 -12.13 -1.23
C PRO A 27 2.88 -10.79 -1.96
N GLY A 28 4.03 -10.17 -2.23
CA GLY A 28 4.08 -8.90 -2.96
C GLY A 28 3.69 -7.65 -2.16
N LEU A 29 3.45 -7.76 -0.84
CA LEU A 29 3.13 -6.60 0.00
C LEU A 29 4.39 -5.83 0.42
N TRP A 30 4.35 -4.53 0.20
CA TRP A 30 5.33 -3.53 0.60
C TRP A 30 4.68 -2.48 1.49
N TYR A 31 5.45 -1.91 2.41
CA TYR A 31 4.97 -1.01 3.44
C TYR A 31 5.94 0.16 3.66
N ALA A 32 5.39 1.37 3.77
CA ALA A 32 6.10 2.55 4.24
C ALA A 32 5.38 3.07 5.47
N GLU A 33 6.12 3.27 6.56
CA GLU A 33 5.59 3.82 7.81
C GLU A 33 5.07 5.26 7.66
N ARG A 34 5.60 5.99 6.68
CA ARG A 34 5.21 7.36 6.38
C ARG A 34 5.50 7.72 4.92
N GLU A 35 4.75 8.67 4.40
CA GLU A 35 5.08 9.38 3.17
C GLU A 35 6.04 10.55 3.41
N VAL A 36 6.73 11.00 2.35
CA VAL A 36 7.64 12.15 2.38
C VAL A 36 7.25 13.13 1.28
N PRO A 37 6.92 14.40 1.60
CA PRO A 37 6.81 14.96 2.95
C PRO A 37 5.66 14.32 3.73
N ASP A 38 5.84 14.18 5.05
CA ASP A 38 4.79 13.67 5.93
C ASP A 38 3.77 14.78 6.19
N GLN A 39 2.63 14.72 5.52
CA GLN A 39 1.57 15.74 5.64
C GLN A 39 0.43 15.29 6.54
N PHE A 40 0.11 14.00 6.54
CA PHE A 40 -1.12 13.48 7.16
C PHE A 40 -0.90 12.25 8.06
N HIS A 41 0.36 11.88 8.31
CA HIS A 41 0.75 10.71 9.10
C HIS A 41 0.10 9.42 8.60
N TYR A 42 0.14 9.23 7.28
CA TYR A 42 -0.32 8.01 6.65
C TYR A 42 0.81 7.00 6.53
N SER A 43 0.54 5.79 6.99
CA SER A 43 1.19 4.58 6.52
C SER A 43 0.74 4.28 5.10
N VAL A 44 1.63 3.73 4.29
CA VAL A 44 1.35 3.39 2.89
C VAL A 44 1.66 1.94 2.63
N TYR A 45 0.80 1.31 1.86
CA TYR A 45 0.95 -0.08 1.44
C TYR A 45 0.88 -0.15 -0.08
N VAL A 46 1.75 -0.96 -0.65
CA VAL A 46 1.76 -1.28 -2.08
C VAL A 46 1.76 -2.80 -2.21
N LEU A 47 0.70 -3.34 -2.80
CA LEU A 47 0.55 -4.76 -3.07
C LEU A 47 0.72 -4.99 -4.56
N PHE A 48 1.85 -5.55 -4.96
CA PHE A 48 2.01 -6.06 -6.32
C PHE A 48 1.11 -7.29 -6.48
N GLN A 49 0.29 -7.29 -7.52
CA GLN A 49 -0.63 -8.40 -7.81
C GLN A 49 -0.03 -9.35 -8.84
N ASP A 50 0.70 -8.78 -9.80
CA ASP A 50 1.41 -9.48 -10.86
C ASP A 50 2.58 -8.60 -11.40
N ASP A 51 3.17 -9.00 -12.52
CA ASP A 51 4.31 -8.33 -13.16
C ASP A 51 3.93 -7.01 -13.89
N ALA A 52 2.65 -6.64 -13.93
CA ALA A 52 2.13 -5.47 -14.63
C ALA A 52 1.17 -4.60 -13.80
N HIS A 53 0.68 -5.07 -12.65
CA HIS A 53 -0.29 -4.39 -11.81
C HIS A 53 0.10 -4.38 -10.33
N PHE A 54 -0.09 -3.22 -9.70
CA PHE A 54 -0.08 -3.11 -8.25
C PHE A 54 -1.27 -2.31 -7.74
N GLN A 55 -1.65 -2.59 -6.51
CA GLN A 55 -2.59 -1.79 -5.74
C GLN A 55 -1.88 -1.04 -4.63
N TRP A 56 -2.46 0.09 -4.23
CA TRP A 56 -1.91 0.87 -3.12
C TRP A 56 -3.01 1.56 -2.33
N TRP A 57 -2.76 1.75 -1.05
CA TRP A 57 -3.65 2.49 -0.16
C TRP A 57 -2.84 3.22 0.93
N ARG A 58 -3.50 4.21 1.53
CA ARG A 58 -2.98 4.97 2.68
C ARG A 58 -3.93 4.79 3.84
N THR A 59 -3.39 4.64 5.04
CA THR A 59 -4.21 4.50 6.25
C THR A 59 -3.46 5.04 7.46
N ARG A 60 -4.21 5.44 8.48
CA ARG A 60 -3.66 5.81 9.80
C ARG A 60 -3.63 4.61 10.74
N GLU A 61 -4.18 3.47 10.33
CA GLU A 61 -4.07 2.22 11.07
C GLU A 61 -2.61 1.74 11.07
N ASP A 62 -2.19 1.18 12.21
CA ASP A 62 -0.89 0.51 12.31
C ASP A 62 -0.83 -0.77 11.47
N MET A 63 0.40 -1.23 11.23
CA MET A 63 0.68 -2.41 10.42
C MET A 63 -0.01 -3.68 10.93
N GLU A 64 -0.08 -3.89 12.24
CA GLU A 64 -0.70 -5.08 12.81
C GLU A 64 -2.21 -5.10 12.53
N THR A 65 -2.86 -3.95 12.68
CA THR A 65 -4.29 -3.76 12.40
C THR A 65 -4.60 -3.99 10.93
N VAL A 66 -3.78 -3.45 10.03
CA VAL A 66 -3.92 -3.66 8.58
C VAL A 66 -3.78 -5.14 8.22
N LEU A 67 -2.76 -5.83 8.75
CA LEU A 67 -2.55 -7.25 8.49
C LEU A 67 -3.72 -8.10 9.01
N LYS A 68 -4.28 -7.80 10.18
CA LYS A 68 -5.48 -8.48 10.71
C LYS A 68 -6.72 -8.29 9.83
N ARG A 69 -6.77 -7.22 9.02
CA ARG A 69 -7.90 -6.85 8.14
C ARG A 69 -7.51 -6.90 6.67
N ILE A 70 -6.51 -7.68 6.30
CA ILE A 70 -5.94 -7.62 4.96
C ILE A 70 -6.97 -7.95 3.87
N ASP A 71 -7.94 -8.81 4.15
CA ASP A 71 -9.00 -9.15 3.21
C ASP A 71 -9.95 -7.99 2.92
N TYR A 72 -10.20 -7.10 3.90
CA TYR A 72 -10.93 -5.85 3.65
C TYR A 72 -10.14 -4.97 2.65
N TYR A 73 -8.84 -4.80 2.87
CA TYR A 73 -7.98 -4.01 1.98
C TYR A 73 -7.84 -4.62 0.58
N LYS A 74 -7.98 -5.94 0.46
CA LYS A 74 -7.89 -6.69 -0.80
C LYS A 74 -9.21 -6.90 -1.53
N HIS A 75 -10.36 -6.54 -0.99
CA HIS A 75 -11.63 -6.83 -1.67
C HIS A 75 -12.69 -5.74 -1.50
N GLU A 76 -12.66 -5.02 -0.39
CA GLU A 76 -13.73 -4.09 0.01
C GLU A 76 -13.24 -2.63 0.06
N HIS A 77 -11.94 -2.39 0.13
CA HIS A 77 -11.39 -1.04 0.21
C HIS A 77 -11.63 -0.26 -1.10
N PRO A 78 -12.14 0.99 -1.04
CA PRO A 78 -12.35 1.81 -2.21
C PRO A 78 -11.12 1.91 -3.11
N GLY A 79 -11.33 1.71 -4.42
CA GLY A 79 -10.27 1.77 -5.43
C GLY A 79 -9.51 0.47 -5.65
N TRP A 80 -9.88 -0.63 -4.97
CA TRP A 80 -9.33 -1.96 -5.18
C TRP A 80 -9.62 -2.57 -6.58
N ASP A 81 -10.70 -2.14 -7.22
CA ASP A 81 -11.08 -2.53 -8.58
C ASP A 81 -10.32 -1.79 -9.69
N HIS A 82 -9.45 -0.85 -9.32
CA HIS A 82 -8.72 0.01 -10.24
C HIS A 82 -7.20 -0.05 -9.99
N PRO A 83 -6.54 -1.18 -10.33
CA PRO A 83 -5.11 -1.33 -10.13
C PRO A 83 -4.30 -0.33 -10.96
N THR A 84 -3.11 -0.02 -10.47
CA THR A 84 -2.15 0.81 -11.19
C THR A 84 -1.35 -0.08 -12.12
N ALA A 85 -1.48 0.18 -13.43
CA ALA A 85 -0.62 -0.44 -14.42
C ALA A 85 0.81 0.09 -14.28
N TYR A 86 1.78 -0.81 -14.38
CA TYR A 86 3.20 -0.47 -14.31
C TYR A 86 4.02 -1.30 -15.30
N SER A 87 5.20 -0.80 -15.60
CA SER A 87 6.26 -1.49 -16.31
C SER A 87 7.50 -1.54 -15.43
N ARG A 88 8.27 -2.61 -15.59
CA ARG A 88 9.54 -2.81 -14.88
C ARG A 88 10.65 -3.10 -15.87
N GLN A 89 11.77 -2.39 -15.72
CA GLN A 89 13.00 -2.64 -16.46
C GLN A 89 14.15 -2.80 -15.46
N GLY A 90 14.60 -4.04 -15.27
CA GLY A 90 15.59 -4.35 -14.23
C GLY A 90 15.07 -3.99 -12.84
N ASN A 91 15.73 -3.02 -12.20
CA ASN A 91 15.35 -2.51 -10.88
C ASN A 91 14.47 -1.26 -10.93
N GLU A 92 14.17 -0.74 -12.11
CA GLU A 92 13.36 0.48 -12.26
C GLU A 92 11.90 0.11 -12.53
N LEU A 93 10.99 0.91 -11.96
CA LEU A 93 9.55 0.81 -12.13
C LEU A 93 9.00 2.15 -12.62
N THR A 94 8.11 2.10 -13.60
CA THR A 94 7.28 3.25 -13.97
C THR A 94 5.82 2.83 -14.05
N GLY A 95 4.90 3.68 -13.60
CA GLY A 95 3.47 3.38 -13.67
C GLY A 95 2.63 4.64 -13.82
N GLU A 96 1.40 4.46 -14.26
CA GLU A 96 0.43 5.54 -14.36
C GLU A 96 -0.95 5.06 -13.92
N ARG A 97 -1.63 5.90 -13.15
CA ARG A 97 -3.05 5.75 -12.84
C ARG A 97 -3.77 7.02 -13.26
N LYS A 98 -4.88 6.85 -13.99
CA LYS A 98 -5.76 7.94 -14.41
C LYS A 98 -7.19 7.63 -14.00
N PHE A 99 -7.86 8.59 -13.38
CA PHE A 99 -9.29 8.47 -13.07
C PHE A 99 -9.99 9.83 -13.24
N VAL A 100 -11.25 9.78 -13.64
CA VAL A 100 -12.07 10.97 -13.89
C VAL A 100 -13.16 11.01 -12.83
N THR A 101 -13.26 12.12 -12.10
CA THR A 101 -14.43 12.36 -11.26
C THR A 101 -15.50 13.07 -12.09
N PRO A 102 -16.72 12.53 -12.17
CA PRO A 102 -17.80 13.15 -12.92
C PRO A 102 -18.14 14.52 -12.34
N ALA A 103 -18.64 15.41 -13.19
CA ALA A 103 -19.12 16.71 -12.75
C ALA A 103 -20.31 16.55 -11.78
N SER A 104 -20.42 17.47 -10.82
CA SER A 104 -21.55 17.61 -9.91
C SER A 104 -22.09 19.03 -9.97
N ALA A 105 -23.23 19.30 -9.31
CA ALA A 105 -23.82 20.64 -9.27
C ALA A 105 -22.88 21.72 -8.68
N SER A 106 -21.85 21.32 -7.94
CA SER A 106 -20.88 22.21 -7.29
C SER A 106 -19.44 22.06 -7.79
N MET A 107 -19.16 21.14 -8.71
CA MET A 107 -17.79 20.85 -9.16
C MET A 107 -17.74 20.41 -10.63
N LEU A 108 -16.83 20.98 -11.39
CA LEU A 108 -16.55 20.55 -12.77
C LEU A 108 -15.87 19.18 -12.79
N ALA A 109 -15.94 18.50 -13.94
CA ALA A 109 -15.24 17.23 -14.10
C ALA A 109 -13.72 17.43 -13.98
N ASN A 110 -13.08 16.63 -13.13
CA ASN A 110 -11.65 16.65 -12.92
C ASN A 110 -11.04 15.33 -13.38
N THR A 111 -9.93 15.41 -14.08
CA THR A 111 -9.08 14.26 -14.37
C THR A 111 -7.90 14.27 -13.40
N PHE A 112 -7.76 13.19 -12.64
CA PHE A 112 -6.60 12.97 -11.79
C PHE A 112 -5.65 12.01 -12.48
N ILE A 113 -4.38 12.40 -12.58
CA ILE A 113 -3.30 11.58 -13.13
C ILE A 113 -2.25 11.40 -12.04
N GLN A 114 -1.81 10.18 -11.83
CA GLN A 114 -0.73 9.84 -10.91
C GLN A 114 0.34 9.10 -11.67
N LYS A 115 1.54 9.67 -11.73
CA LYS A 115 2.71 9.05 -12.34
C LYS A 115 3.62 8.51 -11.24
N PHE A 116 3.96 7.24 -11.36
CA PHE A 116 4.80 6.50 -10.43
C PHE A 116 6.17 6.26 -11.06
N SER A 117 7.22 6.47 -10.28
CA SER A 117 8.58 6.16 -10.67
C SER A 117 9.31 5.62 -9.46
N GLY A 118 9.86 4.41 -9.56
CA GLY A 118 10.48 3.76 -8.42
C GLY A 118 11.70 2.92 -8.76
N ARG A 119 12.43 2.54 -7.71
CA ARG A 119 13.62 1.71 -7.80
C ARG A 119 13.65 0.67 -6.69
N PHE A 120 13.80 -0.58 -7.07
CA PHE A 120 14.02 -1.70 -6.16
C PHE A 120 15.51 -1.78 -5.77
N ASP A 121 15.75 -2.04 -4.48
CA ASP A 121 17.05 -2.39 -3.93
C ASP A 121 16.87 -3.44 -2.82
N GLY A 122 16.95 -4.72 -3.21
CA GLY A 122 16.71 -5.86 -2.33
C GLY A 122 15.30 -5.88 -1.73
N ASP A 123 15.22 -5.62 -0.44
CA ASP A 123 13.98 -5.55 0.34
C ASP A 123 13.47 -4.11 0.55
N THR A 124 14.00 -3.18 -0.23
CA THR A 124 13.54 -1.78 -0.27
C THR A 124 13.05 -1.39 -1.66
N LEU A 125 12.05 -0.50 -1.68
CA LEU A 125 11.50 0.10 -2.88
C LEU A 125 11.29 1.59 -2.61
N GLU A 126 12.08 2.44 -3.26
CA GLU A 126 11.84 3.88 -3.25
C GLU A 126 10.85 4.20 -4.37
N LEU A 127 9.64 4.65 -4.03
CA LEU A 127 8.60 4.99 -5.00
C LEU A 127 8.21 6.47 -4.92
N THR A 128 8.34 7.20 -6.01
CA THR A 128 7.90 8.59 -6.13
C THR A 128 6.60 8.67 -6.90
N ILE A 129 5.64 9.45 -6.39
CA ILE A 129 4.37 9.75 -7.06
C ILE A 129 4.31 11.24 -7.36
N LYS A 130 4.01 11.56 -8.61
CA LYS A 130 3.64 12.90 -9.04
C LYS A 130 2.16 12.89 -9.40
N SER A 131 1.36 13.64 -8.67
CA SER A 131 -0.08 13.79 -8.92
C SER A 131 -0.34 15.05 -9.73
N TYR A 132 -1.32 14.99 -10.62
CA TYR A 132 -1.77 16.08 -11.47
C TYR A 132 -3.29 16.12 -11.46
N THR A 133 -3.86 17.31 -11.44
CA THR A 133 -5.30 17.53 -11.56
C THR A 133 -5.54 18.42 -12.77
N ILE A 134 -6.37 17.96 -13.70
CA ILE A 134 -6.73 18.69 -14.91
C ILE A 134 -8.23 18.99 -14.84
N MET A 135 -8.58 20.28 -14.85
CA MET A 135 -9.97 20.75 -14.91
C MET A 135 -10.42 20.84 -16.37
N SER A 136 -11.64 20.37 -16.66
CA SER A 136 -12.16 20.25 -18.04
C SER A 136 -12.29 21.56 -18.83
N VAL A 137 -12.15 22.72 -18.19
CA VAL A 137 -12.32 24.06 -18.80
C VAL A 137 -11.00 24.73 -19.19
N GLU A 138 -9.84 24.23 -18.75
CA GLU A 138 -8.55 24.92 -18.94
C GLU A 138 -7.73 24.45 -20.15
N MET A 139 -8.15 23.41 -20.88
CA MET A 139 -7.41 22.97 -22.08
C MET A 139 -7.77 23.81 -23.31
N GLY A 140 -7.24 25.03 -23.33
CA GLY A 140 -7.01 25.81 -24.55
C GLY A 140 -5.57 25.62 -25.04
N ALA A 141 -5.43 25.05 -26.24
CA ALA A 141 -4.35 25.23 -27.24
C ALA A 141 -2.85 25.07 -26.89
N ASP A 142 -2.43 24.63 -25.70
CA ASP A 142 -1.07 24.11 -25.51
C ASP A 142 -1.10 22.81 -24.69
N ASP A 143 -0.74 21.69 -25.31
CA ASP A 143 -0.73 20.31 -24.78
C ASP A 143 0.27 20.07 -23.61
N MET A 144 0.60 21.10 -22.82
CA MET A 144 1.51 20.97 -21.69
C MET A 144 0.76 20.49 -20.45
N MET A 145 1.17 19.33 -19.94
CA MET A 145 0.72 18.82 -18.64
C MET A 145 1.06 19.85 -17.55
N PRO A 146 0.11 20.24 -16.68
CA PRO A 146 0.38 21.21 -15.62
C PRO A 146 1.49 20.70 -14.70
N PRO A 147 2.15 21.59 -13.91
CA PRO A 147 3.04 21.14 -12.86
C PRO A 147 2.29 20.20 -11.88
N PRO A 148 2.99 19.24 -11.26
CA PRO A 148 2.35 18.32 -10.33
C PRO A 148 1.75 19.07 -9.14
N THR A 149 0.50 18.76 -8.82
CA THR A 149 -0.19 19.28 -7.62
C THR A 149 0.43 18.73 -6.35
N THR A 150 1.05 17.55 -6.41
CA THR A 150 1.73 16.93 -5.28
C THR A 150 2.87 16.06 -5.78
N VAL A 151 3.99 16.07 -5.04
CA VAL A 151 5.09 15.13 -5.20
C VAL A 151 5.36 14.49 -3.84
N ILE A 152 5.22 13.16 -3.78
CA ILE A 152 5.42 12.36 -2.56
C ILE A 152 6.36 11.20 -2.85
N LYS A 153 7.11 10.78 -1.84
CA LYS A 153 7.96 9.60 -1.86
C LYS A 153 7.51 8.60 -0.80
N TRP A 154 7.53 7.32 -1.15
CA TRP A 154 7.27 6.20 -0.27
C TRP A 154 8.55 5.35 -0.18
N PRO A 155 9.29 5.43 0.93
CA PRO A 155 10.45 4.58 1.20
C PRO A 155 9.96 3.22 1.73
N LEU A 156 9.52 2.37 0.81
CA LEU A 156 8.85 1.12 1.14
C LEU A 156 9.86 0.03 1.53
N LYS A 157 9.45 -0.81 2.48
CA LYS A 157 10.12 -2.06 2.86
C LYS A 157 9.23 -3.24 2.49
N ARG A 158 9.85 -4.34 2.06
CA ARG A 158 9.12 -5.59 1.79
C ARG A 158 8.56 -6.14 3.11
N LEU A 159 7.27 -6.44 3.13
CA LEU A 159 6.58 -6.96 4.30
C LEU A 159 6.15 -8.43 4.12
N GLY A 160 5.75 -8.80 2.90
CA GLY A 160 5.40 -10.18 2.54
C GLY A 160 6.50 -10.90 1.77
N PRO A 161 6.32 -12.21 1.50
CA PRO A 161 7.21 -12.95 0.60
C PRO A 161 7.18 -12.34 -0.81
N PRO A 162 8.18 -12.64 -1.67
CA PRO A 162 8.12 -12.29 -3.09
C PRO A 162 6.86 -12.86 -3.75
N LEU A 163 6.34 -12.18 -4.78
CA LEU A 163 5.36 -12.80 -5.68
C LEU A 163 5.97 -14.05 -6.30
N GLU A 164 5.23 -15.16 -6.27
CA GLU A 164 5.56 -16.35 -7.04
C GLU A 164 5.35 -16.01 -8.53
N LYS A 165 6.37 -16.31 -9.35
CA LYS A 165 6.35 -16.06 -10.80
C LYS A 165 5.65 -17.17 -11.55
#